data_AF-A0A8S3Q7H9-F1
#
_entry.id   AF-A0A8S3Q7H9-F1
#
_cell.length_a   1.000
_cell.length_b   1.000
_cell.length_c   1.000
_cell.angle_alpha   90.00
_cell.angle_beta   90.00
_cell.angle_gamma   90.00
#
_symmetry.space_group_name_H-M   'P 1'
#
loop_
_entity.id
_entity.type
_entity.pdbx_description
1 polymer ?
#
loop_
_entity_poly.entity_id
_entity_poly.type
_entity_poly.pdbx_seq_one_letter_code
_entity_poly.pdbx_strand_id
1 'polypeptide(L)'
;MASNHSEPCTARDHDEICCKECISQNHRACKNTRFIDLASKNFKQSQSFVDSEEQLSFILEALENLNKSCKENDSRIKQQETQIRKQIAKIKERIIKQVKFFEESLLKDLTEIKDKSVTRLKRQEKDIGDLITSSKVEKETLEFVSDHGSEKQPFVSISSSKLILEKIENKVKQISESFVATSLIFVESVQKENKTELGSIRLMKTPCSFPFVPYKVCQSQVPVVRKRKTTSFTHLYDIEMHGYSLVGVSGITVLEDKRLFFL
;
A
#
# COMPACT_ATOMS: atom_id res chain seq x y z
N MET A 1 101.07 -6.19 -38.72
CA MET A 1 101.44 -5.54 -37.46
C MET A 1 100.51 -6.06 -36.38
N ALA A 2 101.07 -6.70 -35.36
CA ALA A 2 100.32 -7.45 -34.36
C ALA A 2 99.46 -6.53 -33.49
N SER A 3 98.18 -6.88 -33.32
CA SER A 3 97.26 -6.26 -32.38
C SER A 3 97.74 -6.56 -30.96
N ASN A 4 98.34 -5.55 -30.32
CA ASN A 4 98.69 -5.59 -28.90
C ASN A 4 97.40 -5.69 -28.08
N HIS A 5 97.00 -6.90 -27.71
CA HIS A 5 95.99 -7.11 -26.67
C HIS A 5 96.61 -6.63 -25.35
N SER A 6 96.27 -5.41 -24.93
CA SER A 6 96.70 -4.85 -23.65
C SER A 6 95.97 -5.56 -22.51
N GLU A 7 96.71 -6.24 -21.64
CA GLU A 7 96.14 -6.88 -20.44
C GLU A 7 95.45 -5.84 -19.54
N PRO A 8 94.21 -6.09 -19.10
CA PRO A 8 93.49 -5.19 -18.20
C PRO A 8 94.16 -5.12 -16.83
N CYS A 9 94.07 -3.97 -16.19
CA CYS A 9 94.68 -3.69 -14.90
C CYS A 9 93.65 -3.01 -13.99
N THR A 10 93.85 -3.08 -12.68
CA THR A 10 92.96 -2.50 -11.66
C THR A 10 93.68 -1.35 -10.96
N ALA A 11 93.01 -0.21 -10.80
CA ALA A 11 93.48 0.90 -9.99
C ALA A 11 92.74 0.88 -8.64
N ARG A 12 93.33 0.28 -7.60
CA ARG A 12 92.68 0.13 -6.28
C ARG A 12 92.32 1.43 -5.60
N ASP A 13 93.02 2.51 -5.93
CA ASP A 13 92.76 3.83 -5.34
C ASP A 13 91.39 4.39 -5.78
N HIS A 14 90.76 3.81 -6.81
CA HIS A 14 89.45 4.19 -7.34
C HIS A 14 88.46 3.02 -7.50
N ASP A 15 88.89 1.78 -7.22
CA ASP A 15 88.12 0.54 -7.42
C ASP A 15 87.59 0.36 -8.86
N GLU A 16 88.42 0.73 -9.85
CA GLU A 16 88.07 0.69 -11.28
C GLU A 16 88.97 -0.30 -12.05
N ILE A 17 88.39 -0.94 -13.07
CA ILE A 17 89.12 -1.72 -14.07
C ILE A 17 89.48 -0.77 -15.22
N CYS A 18 90.77 -0.65 -15.51
CA CYS A 18 91.29 0.26 -16.52
C CYS A 18 92.10 -0.49 -17.57
N CYS A 19 92.10 0.00 -18.81
CA CYS A 19 93.08 -0.44 -19.79
C CYS A 19 94.47 0.12 -19.47
N LYS A 20 95.50 -0.45 -20.10
CA LYS A 20 96.91 -0.03 -19.89
C LYS A 20 97.16 1.45 -20.20
N GLU A 21 96.44 2.02 -21.17
CA GLU A 21 96.56 3.43 -21.56
C GLU A 21 95.96 4.37 -20.51
N CYS A 22 94.78 4.04 -19.98
CA CYS A 22 94.17 4.81 -18.88
C CYS A 22 95.08 4.84 -17.65
N ILE A 23 95.79 3.75 -17.34
CA ILE A 23 96.73 3.72 -16.21
C ILE A 23 97.95 4.61 -16.45
N SER A 24 98.49 4.62 -17.67
CA SER A 24 99.67 5.45 -17.98
C SER A 24 99.34 6.94 -18.07
N GLN A 25 98.11 7.30 -18.44
CA GLN A 25 97.68 8.69 -18.63
C GLN A 25 96.99 9.29 -17.41
N ASN A 26 95.97 8.61 -16.88
CA ASN A 26 95.05 9.17 -15.88
C ASN A 26 95.32 8.65 -14.47
N HIS A 27 95.90 7.46 -14.34
CA HIS A 27 96.19 6.84 -13.04
C HIS A 27 97.69 6.70 -12.76
N ARG A 28 98.54 7.49 -13.42
CA ARG A 28 100.01 7.43 -13.25
C ARG A 28 100.46 7.73 -11.82
N ALA A 29 99.67 8.52 -11.09
CA ALA A 29 99.90 8.85 -9.69
C ALA A 29 99.28 7.84 -8.69
N CYS A 30 98.46 6.89 -9.16
CA CYS A 30 97.89 5.85 -8.32
C CYS A 30 98.99 4.88 -7.89
N LYS A 31 99.09 4.64 -6.59
CA LYS A 31 100.18 3.86 -5.99
C LYS A 31 99.87 2.36 -6.01
N ASN A 32 98.61 2.00 -6.17
CA ASN A 32 98.13 0.62 -6.03
C ASN A 32 97.50 0.08 -7.33
N THR A 33 98.26 0.10 -8.43
CA THR A 33 97.83 -0.56 -9.68
C THR A 33 98.30 -2.01 -9.73
N ARG A 34 97.41 -2.96 -10.06
CA ARG A 34 97.75 -4.39 -10.22
C ARG A 34 97.12 -4.98 -11.49
N PHE A 35 97.81 -5.91 -12.15
CA PHE A 35 97.22 -6.68 -13.25
C PHE A 35 95.97 -7.44 -12.77
N ILE A 36 94.96 -7.54 -13.64
CA ILE A 36 93.68 -8.16 -13.29
C ILE A 36 93.85 -9.63 -12.88
N ASP A 37 94.78 -10.37 -13.48
CA ASP A 37 95.02 -11.78 -13.14
C ASP A 37 95.52 -11.97 -11.70
N LEU A 38 96.33 -11.02 -11.23
CA LEU A 38 96.82 -10.99 -9.85
C LEU A 38 95.76 -10.48 -8.87
N ALA A 39 94.93 -9.51 -9.30
CA ALA A 39 93.85 -8.95 -8.48
C ALA A 39 92.66 -9.89 -8.33
N SER A 40 92.35 -10.68 -9.36
CA SER A 40 91.27 -11.67 -9.38
C SER A 40 91.66 -13.02 -8.76
N LYS A 41 92.95 -13.23 -8.49
CA LYS A 41 93.45 -14.45 -7.85
C LYS A 41 92.77 -14.63 -6.49
N ASN A 42 92.11 -15.78 -6.33
CA ASN A 42 91.31 -16.13 -5.16
C ASN A 42 90.08 -15.24 -4.90
N PHE A 43 89.65 -14.38 -5.84
CA PHE A 43 88.50 -13.50 -5.64
C PHE A 43 87.19 -14.28 -5.40
N LYS A 44 87.02 -15.44 -6.04
CA LYS A 44 85.89 -16.34 -5.79
C LYS A 44 85.83 -16.88 -4.36
N GLN A 45 86.98 -16.91 -3.67
CA GLN A 45 87.10 -17.30 -2.27
C GLN A 45 87.10 -16.08 -1.33
N SER A 46 86.98 -14.86 -1.86
CA SER A 46 86.90 -13.65 -1.04
C SER A 46 85.54 -13.56 -0.35
N GLN A 47 85.53 -13.02 0.86
CA GLN A 47 84.29 -12.84 1.62
C GLN A 47 83.27 -11.99 0.84
N SER A 48 83.71 -10.95 0.13
CA SER A 48 82.80 -10.09 -0.66
C SER A 48 82.10 -10.82 -1.80
N PHE A 49 82.76 -11.81 -2.42
CA PHE A 49 82.12 -12.65 -3.44
C PHE A 49 81.08 -13.56 -2.82
N VAL A 50 81.42 -14.23 -1.72
CA VAL A 50 80.52 -15.11 -0.96
C VAL A 50 79.31 -14.33 -0.43
N ASP A 51 79.53 -13.17 0.19
CA ASP A 51 78.48 -12.29 0.70
C ASP A 51 77.53 -11.83 -0.43
N SER A 52 78.07 -11.51 -1.60
CA SER A 52 77.26 -11.09 -2.75
C SER A 52 76.43 -12.24 -3.32
N GLU A 53 76.99 -13.44 -3.37
CA GLU A 53 76.29 -14.66 -3.81
C GLU A 53 75.16 -15.05 -2.84
N GLU A 54 75.43 -14.99 -1.52
CA GLU A 54 74.42 -15.20 -0.48
C GLU A 54 73.32 -14.14 -0.53
N GLN A 55 73.68 -12.86 -0.66
CA GLN A 55 72.71 -11.77 -0.80
C GLN A 55 71.82 -11.93 -2.03
N LEU A 56 72.40 -12.25 -3.19
CA LEU A 56 71.62 -12.51 -4.41
C LEU A 56 70.70 -13.71 -4.25
N SER A 57 71.18 -14.79 -3.61
CA SER A 57 70.36 -15.98 -3.36
C SER A 57 69.17 -15.65 -2.45
N PHE A 58 69.41 -14.90 -1.37
CA PHE A 58 68.36 -14.43 -0.46
C PHE A 58 67.35 -13.52 -1.18
N ILE A 59 67.81 -12.59 -2.01
CA ILE A 59 66.94 -11.70 -2.79
C ILE A 59 66.08 -12.51 -3.77
N LEU A 60 66.67 -13.49 -4.46
CA LEU A 60 65.94 -14.37 -5.38
C LEU A 60 64.84 -15.16 -4.66
N GLU A 61 65.15 -15.78 -3.52
CA GLU A 61 64.16 -16.49 -2.71
C GLU A 61 63.03 -15.55 -2.23
N ALA A 62 63.37 -14.35 -1.79
CA ALA A 62 62.38 -13.35 -1.39
C ALA A 62 61.46 -12.94 -2.56
N LEU A 63 62.02 -12.74 -3.76
CA LEU A 63 61.26 -12.41 -4.96
C LEU A 63 60.34 -13.56 -5.40
N GLU A 64 60.79 -14.81 -5.32
CA GLU A 64 59.98 -15.99 -5.62
C GLU A 64 58.80 -16.11 -4.64
N ASN A 65 59.05 -15.93 -3.35
CA ASN A 65 58.02 -15.94 -2.32
C ASN A 65 57.01 -14.80 -2.51
N LEU A 66 57.46 -13.59 -2.85
CA LEU A 66 56.57 -12.47 -3.18
C LEU A 66 55.72 -12.77 -4.41
N ASN A 67 56.31 -13.31 -5.48
CA ASN A 67 55.58 -13.70 -6.69
C ASN A 67 54.50 -14.75 -6.40
N LYS A 68 54.82 -15.75 -5.56
CA LYS A 68 53.85 -16.75 -5.11
C LYS A 68 52.70 -16.11 -4.32
N SER A 69 53.01 -15.23 -3.36
CA SER A 69 52.00 -14.50 -2.59
C SER A 69 51.10 -13.63 -3.48
N CYS A 70 51.67 -12.95 -4.48
CA CYS A 70 50.89 -12.18 -5.46
C CYS A 70 49.90 -13.06 -6.23
N LYS A 71 50.32 -14.24 -6.70
CA LYS A 71 49.45 -15.20 -7.41
C LYS A 71 48.33 -15.74 -6.51
N GLU A 72 48.65 -16.07 -5.26
CA GLU A 72 47.67 -16.52 -4.28
C GLU A 72 46.63 -15.42 -3.96
N ASN A 73 47.09 -14.18 -3.80
CA ASN A 73 46.23 -13.02 -3.58
C ASN A 73 45.31 -12.76 -4.79
N ASP A 74 45.83 -12.80 -6.02
CA ASP A 74 45.02 -12.64 -7.25
C ASP A 74 43.91 -13.71 -7.33
N SER A 75 44.27 -14.98 -7.06
CA SER A 75 43.29 -16.08 -7.01
C SER A 75 42.23 -15.85 -5.94
N ARG A 76 42.64 -15.42 -4.73
CA ARG A 76 41.71 -15.12 -3.63
C ARG A 76 40.76 -13.97 -3.99
N ILE A 77 41.26 -12.91 -4.61
CA ILE A 77 40.44 -11.77 -5.05
C ILE A 77 39.39 -12.21 -6.07
N LYS A 78 39.78 -13.00 -7.08
CA LYS A 78 38.84 -13.54 -8.09
C LYS A 78 37.77 -14.43 -7.47
N GLN A 79 38.14 -15.27 -6.49
CA GLN A 79 37.18 -16.09 -5.74
C GLN A 79 36.21 -15.22 -4.93
N GLN A 80 36.72 -14.20 -4.22
CA GLN A 80 35.90 -13.27 -3.45
C GLN A 80 34.94 -12.48 -4.35
N GLU A 81 35.40 -11.99 -5.50
CA GLU A 81 34.54 -11.32 -6.48
C GLU A 81 33.38 -12.22 -6.92
N THR A 82 33.68 -13.49 -7.23
CA THR A 82 32.65 -14.47 -7.62
C THR A 82 31.64 -14.71 -6.49
N GLN A 83 32.10 -14.79 -5.24
CA GLN A 83 31.22 -14.94 -4.08
C GLN A 83 30.33 -13.70 -3.87
N ILE A 84 30.90 -12.50 -3.98
CA ILE A 84 30.16 -11.23 -3.87
C ILE A 84 29.10 -11.14 -4.96
N ARG A 85 29.43 -11.46 -6.22
CA ARG A 85 28.46 -11.50 -7.33
C ARG A 85 27.28 -12.45 -7.02
N LYS A 86 27.56 -13.64 -6.47
CA LYS A 86 26.51 -14.59 -6.04
C LYS A 86 25.65 -14.02 -4.90
N GLN A 87 26.26 -13.34 -3.93
CA GLN A 87 25.53 -12.72 -2.82
C GLN A 87 24.61 -11.59 -3.32
N ILE A 88 25.11 -10.73 -4.22
CA ILE A 88 24.31 -9.67 -4.85
C ILE A 88 23.11 -10.27 -5.60
N ALA A 89 23.32 -11.32 -6.38
CA ALA A 89 22.23 -12.02 -7.09
C ALA A 89 21.16 -12.55 -6.12
N LYS A 90 21.57 -13.19 -5.02
CA LYS A 90 20.65 -13.67 -3.97
C LYS A 90 19.88 -12.54 -3.28
N ILE A 91 20.51 -11.38 -3.06
CA ILE A 91 19.83 -10.21 -2.51
C ILE A 91 18.77 -9.71 -3.50
N LYS A 92 19.14 -9.55 -4.78
CA LYS A 92 18.21 -9.14 -5.85
C LYS A 92 17.00 -10.06 -5.93
N GLU A 93 17.20 -11.38 -5.92
CA GLU A 93 16.10 -12.35 -5.94
C GLU A 93 15.18 -12.22 -4.72
N ARG A 94 15.74 -12.02 -3.53
CA ARG A 94 14.95 -11.80 -2.31
C ARG A 94 14.09 -10.53 -2.40
N ILE A 95 14.67 -9.42 -2.88
CA ILE A 95 13.94 -8.17 -3.07
C ILE A 95 12.79 -8.37 -4.06
N ILE A 96 13.05 -8.99 -5.21
CA ILE A 96 11.99 -9.24 -6.22
C ILE A 96 10.87 -10.10 -5.64
N LYS A 97 11.20 -11.19 -4.92
CA LYS A 97 10.18 -12.04 -4.28
C LYS A 97 9.35 -11.26 -3.26
N GLN A 98 9.99 -10.41 -2.47
CA GLN A 98 9.31 -9.61 -1.46
C GLN A 98 8.39 -8.55 -2.10
N VAL A 99 8.83 -7.89 -3.17
CA VAL A 99 7.99 -6.94 -3.93
C VAL A 99 6.77 -7.64 -4.50
N LYS A 100 6.93 -8.81 -5.13
CA LYS A 100 5.82 -9.61 -5.65
C LYS A 100 4.83 -10.02 -4.56
N PHE A 101 5.33 -10.45 -3.41
CA PHE A 101 4.49 -10.79 -2.27
C PHE A 101 3.64 -9.60 -1.82
N PHE A 102 4.21 -8.39 -1.74
CA PHE A 102 3.46 -7.19 -1.38
C PHE A 102 2.44 -6.79 -2.43
N GLU A 103 2.78 -6.91 -3.72
CA GLU A 103 1.84 -6.67 -4.82
C GLU A 103 0.64 -7.62 -4.75
N GLU A 104 0.87 -8.92 -4.59
CA GLU A 104 -0.19 -9.93 -4.47
C GLU A 104 -1.07 -9.67 -3.24
N SER A 105 -0.47 -9.32 -2.10
CA SER A 105 -1.23 -8.94 -0.89
C SER A 105 -2.11 -7.73 -1.12
N LEU A 106 -1.58 -6.66 -1.73
CA LEU A 106 -2.34 -5.45 -2.02
C LEU A 106 -3.48 -5.72 -3.02
N LEU A 107 -3.26 -6.55 -4.04
CA LEU A 107 -4.30 -6.93 -5.00
C LEU A 107 -5.42 -7.76 -4.34
N LYS A 108 -5.08 -8.60 -3.37
CA LYS A 108 -6.06 -9.33 -2.57
C LYS A 108 -6.89 -8.37 -1.72
N ASP A 109 -6.25 -7.43 -1.02
CA ASP A 109 -6.94 -6.42 -0.23
C ASP A 109 -7.85 -5.53 -1.09
N LEU A 110 -7.39 -5.14 -2.28
CA LEU A 110 -8.18 -4.39 -3.25
C LEU A 110 -9.47 -5.13 -3.60
N THR A 111 -9.34 -6.42 -3.92
CA THR A 111 -10.45 -7.27 -4.35
C THR A 111 -11.44 -7.43 -3.21
N GLU A 112 -10.97 -7.69 -1.98
CA GLU A 112 -11.83 -7.83 -0.82
C GLU A 112 -12.60 -6.54 -0.49
N ILE A 113 -11.92 -5.38 -0.50
CA ILE A 113 -12.55 -4.08 -0.24
C ILE A 113 -13.57 -3.77 -1.34
N LYS A 114 -13.23 -4.02 -2.61
CA LYS A 114 -14.12 -3.83 -3.76
C LYS A 114 -15.37 -4.69 -3.61
N ASP A 115 -15.22 -5.98 -3.37
CA ASP A 115 -16.34 -6.93 -3.32
C ASP A 115 -17.28 -6.60 -2.14
N LYS A 116 -16.73 -6.31 -0.95
CA LYS A 116 -17.53 -5.85 0.20
C LYS A 116 -18.31 -4.58 -0.13
N SER A 117 -17.68 -3.62 -0.80
CA SER A 117 -18.30 -2.35 -1.17
C SER A 117 -19.41 -2.54 -2.22
N VAL A 118 -19.14 -3.35 -3.25
CA VAL A 118 -20.12 -3.67 -4.30
C VAL A 118 -21.31 -4.44 -3.73
N THR A 119 -21.10 -5.45 -2.88
CA THR A 119 -22.19 -6.18 -2.24
C THR A 119 -23.06 -5.24 -1.40
N ARG A 120 -22.46 -4.30 -0.67
CA ARG A 120 -23.21 -3.31 0.11
C ARG A 120 -24.04 -2.40 -0.79
N LEU A 121 -23.46 -1.88 -1.87
CA LEU A 121 -24.17 -1.01 -2.82
C LEU A 121 -25.33 -1.75 -3.49
N LYS A 122 -25.14 -3.01 -3.90
CA LYS A 122 -26.22 -3.83 -4.47
C LYS A 122 -27.38 -4.06 -3.51
N ARG A 123 -27.10 -4.23 -2.21
CA ARG A 123 -28.16 -4.33 -1.20
C ARG A 123 -28.93 -3.03 -1.06
N GLN A 124 -28.22 -1.89 -0.99
CA GLN A 124 -28.85 -0.58 -0.93
C GLN A 124 -29.68 -0.28 -2.19
N GLU A 125 -29.17 -0.62 -3.38
CA GLU A 125 -29.90 -0.49 -4.64
C GLU A 125 -31.20 -1.30 -4.63
N LYS A 126 -31.15 -2.54 -4.14
CA LYS A 126 -32.35 -3.37 -3.97
C LYS A 126 -33.35 -2.74 -3.01
N ASP A 127 -32.90 -2.28 -1.84
CA ASP A 127 -33.77 -1.65 -0.84
C ASP A 127 -34.46 -0.39 -1.41
N ILE A 128 -33.72 0.41 -2.20
CA ILE A 128 -34.26 1.57 -2.93
C ILE A 128 -35.26 1.12 -3.99
N GLY A 129 -34.98 0.06 -4.75
CA GLY A 129 -35.89 -0.50 -5.75
C GLY A 129 -37.22 -0.97 -5.14
N ASP A 130 -37.17 -1.65 -3.99
CA ASP A 130 -38.35 -2.08 -3.24
C ASP A 130 -39.19 -0.88 -2.75
N LEU A 131 -38.53 0.20 -2.30
CA LEU A 131 -39.19 1.45 -1.92
C LEU A 131 -39.84 2.16 -3.11
N ILE A 132 -39.17 2.23 -4.25
CA ILE A 132 -39.72 2.82 -5.48
C ILE A 132 -40.97 2.05 -5.91
N THR A 133 -40.90 0.72 -5.90
CA THR A 133 -42.03 -0.14 -6.28
C THR A 133 -43.22 0.05 -5.34
N SER A 134 -42.98 0.04 -4.02
CA SER A 134 -44.02 0.29 -3.02
C SER A 134 -44.66 1.67 -3.20
N SER A 135 -43.86 2.69 -3.48
CA SER A 135 -44.32 4.07 -3.69
C SER A 135 -45.17 4.20 -4.96
N LYS A 136 -44.79 3.50 -6.05
CA LYS A 136 -45.55 3.48 -7.30
C LYS A 136 -46.92 2.82 -7.12
N VAL A 137 -46.98 1.66 -6.48
CA VAL A 137 -48.25 0.96 -6.21
C VAL A 137 -49.19 1.82 -5.37
N GLU A 138 -48.65 2.48 -4.34
CA GLU A 138 -49.46 3.36 -3.50
C GLU A 138 -49.99 4.57 -4.28
N LYS A 139 -49.14 5.17 -5.11
CA LYS A 139 -49.52 6.28 -6.00
C LYS A 139 -50.61 5.85 -6.99
N GLU A 140 -50.43 4.74 -7.68
CA GLU A 140 -51.39 4.19 -8.65
C GLU A 140 -52.74 3.86 -7.97
N THR A 141 -52.71 3.36 -6.73
CA THR A 141 -53.92 3.10 -5.94
C THR A 141 -54.67 4.39 -5.63
N LEU A 142 -53.95 5.44 -5.24
CA LEU A 142 -54.53 6.76 -4.95
C LEU A 142 -55.09 7.42 -6.22
N GLU A 143 -54.39 7.32 -7.35
CA GLU A 143 -54.87 7.81 -8.65
C GLU A 143 -56.14 7.07 -9.10
N PHE A 144 -56.16 5.73 -9.02
CA PHE A 144 -57.34 4.93 -9.35
C PHE A 144 -58.56 5.29 -8.49
N VAL A 145 -58.37 5.43 -7.18
CA VAL A 145 -59.44 5.80 -6.26
C VAL A 145 -59.91 7.25 -6.49
N SER A 146 -59.02 8.13 -6.92
CA SER A 146 -59.38 9.50 -7.31
C SER A 146 -60.24 9.53 -8.56
N ASP A 147 -59.90 8.73 -9.58
CA ASP A 147 -60.55 8.78 -10.90
C ASP A 147 -61.85 7.96 -10.95
N HIS A 148 -61.93 6.88 -10.16
CA HIS A 148 -63.01 5.89 -10.27
C HIS A 148 -63.70 5.58 -8.94
N GLY A 149 -63.17 6.10 -7.83
CA GLY A 149 -63.73 5.84 -6.51
C GLY A 149 -65.00 6.63 -6.22
N SER A 150 -65.87 6.06 -5.41
CA SER A 150 -66.97 6.79 -4.75
C SER A 150 -66.41 7.88 -3.82
N GLU A 151 -67.19 8.92 -3.52
CA GLU A 151 -66.77 10.05 -2.68
C GLU A 151 -66.15 9.67 -1.32
N LYS A 152 -66.48 8.48 -0.79
CA LYS A 152 -65.96 7.98 0.50
C LYS A 152 -64.63 7.23 0.38
N GLN A 153 -64.30 6.67 -0.79
CA GLN A 153 -63.11 5.84 -0.97
C GLN A 153 -61.80 6.64 -0.86
N PRO A 154 -61.66 7.85 -1.45
CA PRO A 154 -60.46 8.67 -1.26
C PRO A 154 -60.15 8.96 0.21
N PHE A 155 -61.18 9.20 1.03
CA PHE A 155 -61.03 9.45 2.46
C PHE A 155 -60.41 8.26 3.20
N VAL A 156 -60.91 7.05 2.90
CA VAL A 156 -60.39 5.81 3.50
C VAL A 156 -58.97 5.52 3.00
N SER A 157 -58.74 5.63 1.69
CA SER A 157 -57.44 5.36 1.08
C SER A 157 -56.36 6.28 1.62
N ILE A 158 -56.61 7.60 1.70
CA ILE A 158 -55.66 8.55 2.30
C ILE A 158 -55.33 8.17 3.75
N SER A 159 -56.32 7.74 4.53
CA SER A 159 -56.08 7.35 5.92
C SER A 159 -55.18 6.12 6.03
N SER A 160 -55.32 5.13 5.15
CA SER A 160 -54.41 3.97 5.10
C SER A 160 -53.03 4.31 4.53
N SER A 161 -52.96 5.20 3.53
CA SER A 161 -51.71 5.60 2.89
C SER A 161 -50.78 6.36 3.83
N LYS A 162 -51.32 7.09 4.83
CA LYS A 162 -50.51 7.85 5.80
C LYS A 162 -49.42 7.01 6.47
N LEU A 163 -49.77 5.80 6.93
CA LEU A 163 -48.82 4.89 7.60
C LEU A 163 -47.74 4.40 6.63
N ILE A 164 -48.11 4.14 5.37
CA ILE A 164 -47.19 3.68 4.32
C ILE A 164 -46.24 4.82 3.94
N LEU A 165 -46.77 6.04 3.76
CA LEU A 165 -45.98 7.24 3.47
C LEU A 165 -44.98 7.54 4.57
N GLU A 166 -45.40 7.54 5.84
CA GLU A 166 -44.50 7.77 6.98
C GLU A 166 -43.38 6.72 7.04
N LYS A 167 -43.69 5.45 6.76
CA LYS A 167 -42.69 4.37 6.70
C LYS A 167 -41.71 4.57 5.55
N ILE A 168 -42.18 4.99 4.38
CA ILE A 168 -41.34 5.28 3.21
C ILE A 168 -40.45 6.50 3.50
N GLU A 169 -41.00 7.60 4.02
CA GLU A 169 -40.24 8.81 4.36
C GLU A 169 -39.13 8.52 5.37
N ASN A 170 -39.44 7.77 6.44
CA ASN A 170 -38.44 7.39 7.44
C ASN A 170 -37.30 6.56 6.83
N LYS A 171 -37.63 5.63 5.93
CA LYS A 171 -36.60 4.84 5.23
C LYS A 171 -35.78 5.67 4.24
N VAL A 172 -36.42 6.57 3.47
CA VAL A 172 -35.71 7.47 2.55
C VAL A 172 -34.78 8.40 3.33
N LYS A 173 -35.23 8.93 4.46
CA LYS A 173 -34.39 9.72 5.37
C LYS A 173 -33.18 8.92 5.86
N GLN A 174 -33.40 7.71 6.39
CA GLN A 174 -32.31 6.84 6.86
C GLN A 174 -31.30 6.51 5.74
N ILE A 175 -31.78 6.22 4.53
CA ILE A 175 -30.91 5.97 3.37
C ILE A 175 -30.13 7.24 3.02
N SER A 176 -30.79 8.40 2.93
CA SER A 176 -30.13 9.66 2.59
C SER A 176 -29.04 10.07 3.59
N GLU A 177 -29.27 9.87 4.89
CA GLU A 177 -28.32 10.19 5.95
C GLU A 177 -27.13 9.21 6.00
N SER A 178 -27.35 7.96 5.58
CA SER A 178 -26.32 6.91 5.58
C SER A 178 -25.62 6.73 4.22
N PHE A 179 -26.10 7.39 3.17
CA PHE A 179 -25.54 7.25 1.83
C PHE A 179 -24.24 8.04 1.71
N VAL A 180 -23.19 7.31 1.33
CA VAL A 180 -21.83 7.82 1.25
C VAL A 180 -21.25 7.40 -0.09
N ALA A 181 -20.82 8.37 -0.88
CA ALA A 181 -20.06 8.11 -2.09
C ALA A 181 -18.72 7.50 -1.69
N THR A 182 -18.38 6.36 -2.28
CA THR A 182 -17.13 5.65 -1.98
C THR A 182 -16.18 5.67 -3.16
N SER A 183 -14.92 5.96 -2.90
CA SER A 183 -13.82 5.84 -3.86
C SER A 183 -12.70 4.99 -3.27
N LEU A 184 -11.96 4.28 -4.12
CA LEU A 184 -10.78 3.52 -3.73
C LEU A 184 -9.55 4.38 -3.96
N ILE A 185 -8.69 4.48 -2.95
CA ILE A 185 -7.41 5.18 -3.05
C ILE A 185 -6.28 4.25 -2.61
N PHE A 186 -5.14 4.37 -3.28
CA PHE A 186 -3.89 3.78 -2.83
C PHE A 186 -3.09 4.84 -2.08
N VAL A 187 -2.70 4.54 -0.85
CA VAL A 187 -1.84 5.41 -0.02
C VAL A 187 -0.48 4.74 0.08
N GLU A 188 0.48 5.32 -0.61
CA GLU A 188 1.88 4.89 -0.55
C GLU A 188 2.44 5.10 0.86
N SER A 189 3.20 4.12 1.36
CA SER A 189 3.92 4.26 2.62
C SER A 189 5.12 5.19 2.40
N VAL A 190 4.99 6.46 2.77
CA VAL A 190 6.11 7.40 2.76
C VAL A 190 7.22 6.87 3.67
N GLN A 191 8.40 6.69 3.08
CA GLN A 191 9.58 6.05 3.65
C GLN A 191 9.84 6.50 5.10
N LYS A 192 9.62 5.59 6.04
CA LYS A 192 10.29 5.57 7.33
C LYS A 192 11.06 4.26 7.39
N GLU A 193 12.34 4.35 7.71
CA GLU A 193 13.44 3.40 7.43
C GLU A 193 13.27 1.95 7.92
N ASN A 194 12.10 1.52 8.39
CA ASN A 194 11.86 0.17 8.92
C ASN A 194 10.46 -0.40 8.62
N LYS A 195 9.74 0.09 7.60
CA LYS A 195 8.38 -0.43 7.32
C LYS A 195 8.38 -1.64 6.40
N THR A 196 7.64 -2.65 6.83
CA THR A 196 7.37 -3.94 6.17
C THR A 196 6.25 -3.89 5.12
N GLU A 197 5.85 -2.70 4.66
CA GLU A 197 4.66 -2.52 3.79
C GLU A 197 4.90 -1.42 2.74
N LEU A 198 4.54 -1.68 1.48
CA LEU A 198 4.65 -0.72 0.36
C LEU A 198 3.61 0.40 0.42
N GLY A 199 2.46 0.11 1.03
CA GLY A 199 1.34 1.04 1.09
C GLY A 199 0.09 0.33 1.59
N SER A 200 -1.04 1.03 1.52
CA SER A 200 -2.34 0.49 1.92
C SER A 200 -3.43 0.97 0.97
N ILE A 201 -4.42 0.11 0.72
CA ILE A 201 -5.61 0.46 -0.05
C ILE A 201 -6.69 0.88 0.93
N ARG A 202 -7.31 2.03 0.69
CA ARG A 202 -8.32 2.59 1.58
C ARG A 202 -9.58 2.94 0.81
N LEU A 203 -10.70 2.76 1.48
CA LEU A 203 -12.00 3.22 1.02
C LEU A 203 -12.22 4.64 1.53
N MET A 204 -12.13 5.62 0.63
CA MET A 204 -12.51 6.98 0.92
C MET A 204 -14.03 7.11 0.85
N LYS A 205 -14.56 7.83 1.83
CA LYS A 205 -15.99 8.00 2.08
C LYS A 205 -16.31 9.48 2.04
N THR A 206 -17.05 9.90 1.04
CA THR A 206 -17.51 11.29 0.89
C THR A 206 -19.01 11.32 1.18
N PRO A 207 -19.48 12.14 2.14
CA PRO A 207 -20.91 12.32 2.37
C PRO A 207 -21.60 12.70 1.07
N CYS A 208 -22.71 12.04 0.75
CA CYS A 208 -23.49 12.43 -0.41
C CYS A 208 -24.44 13.56 0.00
N SER A 209 -24.36 14.70 -0.68
CA SER A 209 -25.26 15.82 -0.48
C SER A 209 -26.57 15.57 -1.23
N PHE A 210 -27.38 14.61 -0.76
CA PHE A 210 -28.75 14.48 -1.21
C PHE A 210 -29.69 14.95 -0.09
N PRO A 211 -30.06 16.23 -0.05
CA PRO A 211 -30.95 16.73 0.98
C PRO A 211 -32.36 16.16 0.74
N PHE A 212 -32.74 15.17 1.56
CA PHE A 212 -34.15 14.76 1.64
C PHE A 212 -34.90 15.75 2.54
N VAL A 213 -35.89 16.43 1.98
CA VAL A 213 -36.81 17.29 2.73
C VAL A 213 -38.12 16.52 2.89
N PRO A 214 -38.50 16.10 4.12
CA PRO A 214 -39.78 15.43 4.36
C PRO A 214 -40.95 16.26 3.84
N TYR A 215 -41.97 15.60 3.30
CA TYR A 215 -43.13 16.31 2.80
C TYR A 215 -43.94 16.86 3.98
N LYS A 216 -44.17 18.18 4.00
CA LYS A 216 -44.99 18.80 5.06
C LYS A 216 -46.46 18.43 4.87
N VAL A 217 -47.06 17.83 5.89
CA VAL A 217 -48.49 17.55 5.97
C VAL A 217 -49.28 18.85 5.77
N CYS A 218 -50.08 18.91 4.70
CA CYS A 218 -51.07 19.98 4.52
C CYS A 218 -52.02 19.96 5.71
N GLN A 219 -52.21 21.11 6.35
CA GLN A 219 -53.11 21.28 7.48
C GLN A 219 -54.48 20.67 7.15
N SER A 220 -55.01 19.90 8.10
CA SER A 220 -56.32 19.24 8.03
C SER A 220 -57.35 20.18 7.40
N GLN A 221 -57.97 19.76 6.28
CA GLN A 221 -59.19 20.42 5.83
C GLN A 221 -60.18 20.43 7.00
N VAL A 222 -60.63 21.62 7.37
CA VAL A 222 -61.74 21.79 8.32
C VAL A 222 -62.89 20.93 7.78
N PRO A 223 -63.50 20.04 8.58
CA PRO A 223 -64.59 19.21 8.10
C PRO A 223 -65.68 20.11 7.52
N VAL A 224 -65.89 20.04 6.21
CA VAL A 224 -67.06 20.64 5.55
C VAL A 224 -68.27 19.73 5.81
N VAL A 225 -68.48 19.38 7.08
CA VAL A 225 -69.79 18.94 7.52
C VAL A 225 -70.58 20.22 7.65
N ARG A 226 -71.39 20.55 6.64
CA ARG A 226 -72.53 21.45 6.87
C ARG A 226 -73.24 20.86 8.07
N LYS A 227 -73.20 21.54 9.23
CA LYS A 227 -74.04 21.21 10.38
C LYS A 227 -75.47 21.15 9.85
N ARG A 228 -75.98 19.96 9.51
CA ARG A 228 -77.42 19.78 9.43
C ARG A 228 -77.88 20.12 10.84
N LYS A 229 -78.78 21.10 10.97
CA LYS A 229 -79.51 21.31 12.22
C LYS A 229 -79.99 19.93 12.66
N THR A 230 -79.48 19.45 13.77
CA THR A 230 -80.02 18.29 14.46
C THR A 230 -81.47 18.63 14.77
N THR A 231 -82.41 18.16 13.94
CA THR A 231 -83.76 17.94 14.41
C THR A 231 -83.63 16.84 15.43
N SER A 232 -83.61 17.22 16.71
CA SER A 232 -83.77 16.32 17.83
C SER A 232 -85.10 15.58 17.63
N PHE A 233 -85.02 14.31 17.22
CA PHE A 233 -86.16 13.42 17.35
C PHE A 233 -86.02 12.77 18.73
N THR A 234 -86.83 13.27 19.67
CA THR A 234 -87.04 12.59 20.95
C THR A 234 -87.95 11.40 20.66
N HIS A 235 -87.37 10.24 20.32
CA HIS A 235 -88.11 8.99 20.43
C HIS A 235 -88.07 8.58 21.90
N LEU A 236 -89.10 8.99 22.65
CA LEU A 236 -89.45 8.41 23.94
C LEU A 236 -89.95 6.99 23.68
N TYR A 237 -89.09 6.00 23.93
CA TYR A 237 -89.55 4.66 24.23
C TYR A 237 -89.61 4.57 25.75
N ASP A 238 -90.81 4.54 26.31
CA ASP A 238 -91.01 4.05 27.67
C ASP A 238 -90.84 2.53 27.62
N ILE A 239 -89.66 2.07 28.00
CA ILE A 239 -89.44 0.67 28.33
C ILE A 239 -89.56 0.59 29.85
N GLU A 240 -90.75 0.23 30.33
CA GLU A 240 -90.94 -0.17 31.73
C GLU A 240 -90.25 -1.52 31.95
N MET A 241 -88.97 -1.49 32.32
CA MET A 241 -88.35 -2.59 33.04
C MET A 241 -88.35 -2.24 34.52
N HIS A 242 -88.88 -3.15 35.34
CA HIS A 242 -89.02 -3.00 36.78
C HIS A 242 -87.77 -2.40 37.45
N GLY A 243 -87.88 -1.14 37.86
CA GLY A 243 -87.02 -0.53 38.88
C GLY A 243 -85.88 0.40 38.42
N TYR A 244 -85.63 0.60 37.13
CA TYR A 244 -84.56 1.52 36.69
C TYR A 244 -84.95 2.36 35.46
N SER A 245 -84.88 3.69 35.59
CA SER A 245 -85.00 4.65 34.49
C SER A 245 -83.61 4.93 33.90
N LEU A 246 -83.41 4.55 32.64
CA LEU A 246 -82.21 4.92 31.87
C LEU A 246 -82.54 6.13 31.01
N VAL A 247 -82.04 7.30 31.41
CA VAL A 247 -82.17 8.54 30.64
C VAL A 247 -80.96 8.71 29.74
N GLY A 248 -81.15 8.49 28.44
CA GLY A 248 -80.28 8.98 27.37
C GLY A 248 -79.04 8.13 27.07
N VAL A 249 -79.09 7.39 25.96
CA VAL A 249 -77.91 6.82 25.28
C VAL A 249 -77.48 7.86 24.25
N SER A 250 -76.26 8.39 24.37
CA SER A 250 -75.71 9.35 23.41
C SER A 250 -74.29 8.94 23.00
N GLY A 251 -74.21 8.20 21.89
CA GLY A 251 -72.95 7.94 21.20
C GLY A 251 -72.89 6.57 20.55
N ILE A 252 -72.28 6.51 19.37
CA ILE A 252 -71.85 5.25 18.75
C ILE A 252 -70.34 5.35 18.58
N THR A 253 -69.60 4.43 19.20
CA THR A 253 -68.16 4.29 19.01
C THR A 253 -67.88 3.02 18.21
N VAL A 254 -67.02 3.11 17.20
CA VAL A 254 -66.52 1.95 16.45
C VAL A 254 -65.26 1.46 17.16
N LEU A 255 -65.28 0.23 17.65
CA LEU A 255 -64.11 -0.39 18.28
C LEU A 255 -63.12 -0.87 17.22
N GLU A 256 -61.86 -1.12 17.61
CA GLU A 256 -60.78 -1.55 16.72
C GLU A 256 -61.08 -2.85 15.95
N ASP A 257 -62.02 -3.65 16.44
CA ASP A 257 -62.51 -4.88 15.80
C ASP A 257 -63.74 -4.67 14.88
N LYS A 258 -64.08 -3.41 14.59
CA LYS A 258 -65.18 -2.99 13.71
C LYS A 258 -66.59 -3.29 14.24
N ARG A 259 -66.76 -3.62 15.52
CA ARG A 259 -68.09 -3.69 16.16
C ARG A 259 -68.56 -2.30 16.58
N LEU A 260 -69.87 -2.09 16.52
CA LEU A 260 -70.53 -0.86 16.98
C LEU A 260 -70.88 -0.99 18.46
N PHE A 261 -70.42 -0.05 19.28
CA PHE A 261 -70.77 0.06 20.70
C PHE A 261 -71.65 1.30 20.91
N PHE A 262 -72.79 1.11 21.57
CA PHE A 262 -73.74 2.17 21.91
C PHE A 262 -73.49 2.62 23.36
N LEU A 263 -73.27 3.92 23.58
CA LEU A 263 -73.01 4.54 24.89
C LEU A 263 -74.27 5.11 25.51
#